data_AF-A0A5C7JAU7-F1
#
_entry.id   AF-A0A5C7JAU7-F1
#
_cell.length_a   1.000
_cell.length_b   1.000
_cell.length_c   1.000
_cell.angle_alpha   90.00
_cell.angle_beta   90.00
_cell.angle_gamma   90.00
#
_symmetry.space_group_name_H-M   'P 1'
#
loop_
_entity.id
_entity.type
_entity.pdbx_description
1 polymer ?
#
loop_
_entity_poly.entity_id
_entity_poly.type
_entity_poly.pdbx_seq_one_letter_code
_entity_poly.pdbx_strand_id
1 'polypeptide(L)'
;MENKLIVPTNNDEQPYVLEDLDRLLARRRGYTFHTPTPDDSVVFIISGGLDSTIALHRVLNEIRCTVYPLYIKRGARSEDSELNAIKHYMSLYSELFPEKLRPLTIIASEVPPKILKTNITKDRLSTIGHPMRNAVLQSISIQFAVAKSHEDQAEIKTVFTAISPDDMLPHCSLVALRAQTLLACIDNGDWAWQITSPNLEPELWGDISKSDSIKYATQHKIPLDMTYTCTQGPTTACGICPECHLRIEAFQQAGVPDPTEYGHTS
;
A
#
# COMPACT_ATOMS: atom_id res chain seq x y z
N MET A 1 -27.83 -17.06 -13.83
CA MET A 1 -27.42 -17.40 -12.45
C MET A 1 -26.58 -16.24 -11.95
N GLU A 2 -27.16 -15.36 -11.15
CA GLU A 2 -26.40 -14.33 -10.43
C GLU A 2 -25.54 -15.04 -9.39
N ASN A 3 -24.32 -15.43 -9.78
CA ASN A 3 -23.29 -15.74 -8.82
C ASN A 3 -22.95 -14.44 -8.12
N LYS A 4 -23.64 -14.17 -7.00
CA LYS A 4 -23.26 -13.12 -6.07
C LYS A 4 -21.79 -13.37 -5.73
N LEU A 5 -20.90 -12.46 -6.09
CA LEU A 5 -19.48 -12.58 -5.77
C LEU A 5 -19.38 -12.52 -4.24
N ILE A 6 -19.30 -13.68 -3.60
CA ILE A 6 -19.05 -13.76 -2.17
C ILE A 6 -17.57 -13.49 -2.00
N VAL A 7 -17.27 -12.38 -1.34
CA VAL A 7 -15.96 -12.09 -0.79
C VAL A 7 -16.02 -12.67 0.62
N PRO A 8 -15.31 -13.76 0.93
CA PRO A 8 -14.89 -13.94 2.30
C PRO A 8 -14.13 -12.65 2.63
N THR A 9 -14.66 -11.85 3.55
CA THR A 9 -14.00 -10.60 3.95
C THR A 9 -12.57 -10.90 4.41
N ASN A 10 -11.70 -9.90 4.59
CA ASN A 10 -10.40 -10.13 5.25
C ASN A 10 -10.54 -10.87 6.60
N ASN A 11 -11.73 -10.86 7.21
CA ASN A 11 -12.06 -11.58 8.44
C ASN A 11 -12.46 -13.06 8.24
N ASP A 12 -12.86 -13.45 7.02
CA ASP A 12 -13.30 -14.81 6.67
C ASP A 12 -12.19 -15.64 5.98
N GLU A 13 -11.05 -15.03 5.65
CA GLU A 13 -9.83 -15.73 5.22
C GLU A 13 -9.27 -16.49 6.41
N GLN A 14 -9.88 -17.64 6.68
CA GLN A 14 -9.78 -18.38 7.91
C GLN A 14 -8.33 -18.47 8.41
N PRO A 15 -8.08 -18.23 9.71
CA PRO A 15 -6.74 -18.24 10.32
C PRO A 15 -5.84 -19.40 9.87
N TYR A 16 -6.43 -20.55 9.51
CA TYR A 16 -5.70 -21.70 8.98
C TYR A 16 -4.92 -21.41 7.68
N VAL A 17 -5.44 -20.61 6.74
CA VAL A 17 -4.75 -20.36 5.46
C VAL A 17 -3.49 -19.55 5.73
N LEU A 18 -3.64 -18.43 6.44
CA LEU A 18 -2.51 -17.58 6.79
C LEU A 18 -1.48 -18.38 7.59
N GLU A 19 -1.92 -19.15 8.59
CA GLU A 19 -1.04 -20.00 9.39
C GLU A 19 -0.29 -21.04 8.54
N ASP A 20 -0.93 -21.67 7.56
CA ASP A 20 -0.28 -22.63 6.67
C ASP A 20 0.76 -21.96 5.75
N LEU A 21 0.47 -20.76 5.23
CA LEU A 21 1.43 -19.98 4.44
C LEU A 21 2.63 -19.54 5.30
N ASP A 22 2.36 -19.10 6.52
CA ASP A 22 3.38 -18.69 7.49
C ASP A 22 4.26 -19.87 7.90
N ARG A 23 3.68 -21.04 8.21
CA ARG A 23 4.42 -22.27 8.48
C ARG A 23 5.31 -22.67 7.31
N LEU A 24 4.82 -22.53 6.07
CA LEU A 24 5.62 -22.82 4.88
C LEU A 24 6.83 -21.89 4.76
N LEU A 25 6.62 -20.58 4.94
CA LEU A 25 7.71 -19.60 4.93
C LEU A 25 8.70 -19.88 6.06
N ALA A 26 8.23 -20.02 7.30
CA ALA A 26 9.06 -20.32 8.46
C ALA A 26 9.90 -21.60 8.24
N ARG A 27 9.31 -22.66 7.67
CA ARG A 27 10.05 -23.89 7.35
C ARG A 27 11.12 -23.70 6.29
N ARG A 28 10.90 -22.80 5.32
CA ARG A 28 11.79 -22.59 4.17
C ARG A 28 12.92 -21.61 4.46
N ARG A 29 12.68 -20.58 5.26
CA ARG A 29 13.64 -19.48 5.53
C ARG A 29 13.90 -19.15 7.00
N GLY A 30 13.19 -19.80 7.94
CA GLY A 30 13.36 -19.60 9.38
C GLY A 30 12.50 -18.50 9.99
N TYR A 31 11.74 -17.73 9.19
CA TYR A 31 10.86 -16.65 9.64
C TYR A 31 9.65 -16.47 8.73
N THR A 32 8.56 -15.95 9.29
CA THR A 32 7.33 -15.56 8.58
C THR A 32 7.49 -14.17 7.97
N PHE A 33 7.92 -13.22 8.79
CA PHE A 33 8.22 -11.84 8.45
C PHE A 33 9.59 -11.46 9.02
N HIS A 34 10.42 -10.82 8.20
CA HIS A 34 11.66 -10.20 8.61
C HIS A 34 11.44 -8.70 8.72
N THR A 35 11.50 -8.17 9.94
CA THR A 35 11.48 -6.72 10.17
C THR A 35 12.74 -6.10 9.59
N PRO A 36 12.65 -5.19 8.61
CA PRO A 36 13.84 -4.52 8.10
C PRO A 36 14.56 -3.75 9.20
N THR A 37 15.86 -3.65 9.08
CA THR A 37 16.75 -2.91 9.97
C THR A 37 17.20 -1.60 9.30
N PRO A 38 17.86 -0.70 10.04
CA PRO A 38 18.39 0.53 9.45
C PRO A 38 19.37 0.34 8.30
N ASP A 39 20.01 -0.83 8.20
CA ASP A 39 20.99 -1.18 7.17
C ASP A 39 20.34 -1.79 5.91
N ASP A 40 19.07 -2.20 6.01
CA ASP A 40 18.34 -2.78 4.89
C ASP A 40 17.84 -1.72 3.90
N SER A 41 17.61 -2.18 2.66
CA SER A 41 16.96 -1.40 1.62
C SER A 41 15.63 -2.03 1.21
N VAL A 42 14.60 -1.20 1.03
CA VAL A 42 13.23 -1.63 0.69
C VAL A 42 12.69 -0.82 -0.47
N VAL A 43 11.88 -1.44 -1.33
CA VAL A 43 10.99 -0.68 -2.23
C VAL A 43 9.71 -0.37 -1.48
N PHE A 44 9.22 0.86 -1.56
CA PHE A 44 7.92 1.24 -1.03
C PHE A 44 7.02 1.74 -2.16
N ILE A 45 5.93 1.02 -2.41
CA ILE A 45 4.88 1.44 -3.36
C ILE A 45 4.06 2.56 -2.72
N ILE A 46 4.15 3.75 -3.28
CA ILE A 46 3.45 4.94 -2.77
C ILE A 46 2.30 5.33 -3.70
N SER A 47 1.27 5.99 -3.17
CA SER A 47 0.10 6.44 -3.95
C SER A 47 -0.28 7.90 -3.73
N GLY A 48 0.27 8.57 -2.70
CA GLY A 48 -0.16 9.91 -2.29
C GLY A 48 -1.46 9.92 -1.48
N GLY A 49 -2.05 8.74 -1.25
CA GLY A 49 -3.16 8.56 -0.32
C GLY A 49 -2.72 8.56 1.14
N LEU A 50 -3.70 8.77 2.03
CA LEU A 50 -3.52 8.85 3.48
C LEU A 50 -2.62 7.75 4.06
N ASP A 51 -2.99 6.49 3.82
CA ASP A 51 -2.27 5.34 4.39
C ASP A 51 -0.83 5.25 3.89
N SER A 52 -0.60 5.54 2.60
CA SER A 52 0.74 5.50 2.01
C SER A 52 1.67 6.57 2.56
N THR A 53 1.14 7.78 2.78
CA THR A 53 1.90 8.90 3.33
C THR A 53 2.29 8.61 4.77
N ILE A 54 1.34 8.19 5.60
CA ILE A 54 1.59 7.92 7.02
C ILE A 54 2.53 6.73 7.20
N ALA A 55 2.28 5.62 6.49
CA ALA A 55 3.11 4.43 6.58
C ALA A 55 4.55 4.69 6.12
N LEU A 56 4.74 5.46 5.04
CA LEU A 56 6.08 5.84 4.59
C LEU A 56 6.82 6.64 5.65
N HIS A 57 6.18 7.66 6.23
CA HIS A 57 6.80 8.44 7.31
C HIS A 57 7.17 7.55 8.50
N ARG A 58 6.29 6.63 8.90
CA ARG A 58 6.54 5.73 10.03
C ARG A 58 7.69 4.77 9.76
N VAL A 59 7.80 4.21 8.55
CA VAL A 59 8.97 3.42 8.14
C VAL A 59 10.26 4.25 8.18
N LEU A 60 10.26 5.46 7.63
CA LEU A 60 11.44 6.34 7.64
C LEU A 60 11.86 6.77 9.05
N ASN A 61 10.89 7.03 9.93
CA ASN A 61 11.11 7.53 11.28
C ASN A 61 11.50 6.44 12.28
N GLU A 62 10.77 5.31 12.27
CA GLU A 62 10.92 4.26 13.29
C GLU A 62 11.86 3.13 12.84
N ILE A 63 11.69 2.61 11.61
CA ILE A 63 12.52 1.52 11.08
C ILE A 63 13.87 2.05 10.59
N ARG A 64 13.86 3.23 9.94
CA ARG A 64 15.04 3.95 9.44
C ARG A 64 15.87 3.14 8.42
N CYS A 65 15.22 2.21 7.70
CA CYS A 65 15.80 1.54 6.55
C CYS A 65 15.90 2.51 5.35
N THR A 66 16.68 2.14 4.33
CA THR A 66 16.76 2.90 3.08
C THR A 66 15.54 2.59 2.21
N VAL A 67 14.76 3.60 1.87
CA VAL A 67 13.52 3.46 1.09
C VAL A 67 13.72 3.91 -0.35
N TYR A 68 13.34 3.04 -1.27
CA TYR A 68 13.20 3.29 -2.70
C TYR A 68 11.72 3.53 -3.04
N PRO A 69 11.26 4.80 -3.07
CA PRO A 69 9.87 5.12 -3.35
C PRO A 69 9.55 4.88 -4.82
N LEU A 70 8.49 4.10 -5.06
CA LEU A 70 8.01 3.77 -6.41
C LEU A 70 6.54 4.17 -6.55
N TYR A 71 6.25 5.01 -7.55
CA TYR A 71 4.89 5.26 -8.02
C TYR A 71 4.65 4.58 -9.37
N ILE A 72 3.55 3.85 -9.50
CA ILE A 72 3.16 3.21 -10.76
C ILE A 72 1.99 3.99 -11.37
N LYS A 73 2.30 4.76 -12.41
CA LYS A 73 1.35 5.58 -13.18
C LYS A 73 0.45 4.66 -14.00
N ARG A 74 -0.80 4.47 -13.54
CA ARG A 74 -1.73 3.42 -13.99
C ARG A 74 -2.95 3.90 -14.76
N GLY A 75 -3.03 5.20 -15.04
CA GLY A 75 -4.20 5.85 -15.63
C GLY A 75 -5.39 5.84 -14.68
N ALA A 76 -5.15 6.19 -13.41
CA ALA A 76 -6.22 6.42 -12.44
C ALA A 76 -6.96 7.73 -12.75
N ARG A 77 -8.22 7.86 -12.32
CA ARG A 77 -9.01 9.09 -12.54
C ARG A 77 -8.43 10.29 -11.79
N SER A 78 -7.88 10.02 -10.61
CA SER A 78 -7.28 10.97 -9.68
C SER A 78 -5.77 11.08 -9.83
N GLU A 79 -5.18 10.58 -10.91
CA GLU A 79 -3.72 10.43 -11.08
C GLU A 79 -2.95 11.75 -10.92
N ASP A 80 -3.48 12.87 -11.42
CA ASP A 80 -2.83 14.17 -11.24
C ASP A 80 -2.84 14.62 -9.77
N SER A 81 -3.91 14.35 -9.03
CA SER A 81 -4.01 14.64 -7.59
C SER A 81 -3.11 13.71 -6.76
N GLU A 82 -3.06 12.42 -7.10
CA GLU A 82 -2.10 11.46 -6.52
C GLU A 82 -0.66 11.95 -6.72
N LEU A 83 -0.29 12.37 -7.94
CA LEU A 83 1.04 12.87 -8.25
C LEU A 83 1.39 14.18 -7.52
N ASN A 84 0.42 15.08 -7.36
CA ASN A 84 0.63 16.32 -6.60
C ASN A 84 0.90 16.02 -5.12
N ALA A 85 0.11 15.11 -4.52
CA ALA A 85 0.32 14.63 -3.17
C ALA A 85 1.71 13.99 -3.01
N ILE A 86 2.07 13.08 -3.92
CA ILE A 86 3.37 12.39 -3.91
C ILE A 86 4.51 13.39 -3.97
N LYS A 87 4.48 14.35 -4.91
CA LYS A 87 5.54 15.36 -5.04
C LYS A 87 5.71 16.16 -3.75
N HIS A 88 4.59 16.57 -3.13
CA HIS A 88 4.60 17.29 -1.87
C HIS A 88 5.29 16.48 -0.76
N TYR A 89 4.85 15.24 -0.54
CA TYR A 89 5.40 14.41 0.54
C TYR A 89 6.82 13.91 0.26
N MET A 90 7.20 13.68 -1.00
CA MET A 90 8.59 13.33 -1.33
C MET A 90 9.52 14.50 -1.05
N SER A 91 9.12 15.74 -1.35
CA SER A 91 9.90 16.94 -0.99
C SER A 91 10.08 17.01 0.53
N LEU A 92 8.96 16.96 1.27
CA LEU A 92 8.96 17.03 2.74
C LEU A 92 9.84 15.94 3.36
N TYR A 93 9.67 14.69 2.94
CA TYR A 93 10.40 13.56 3.52
C TYR A 93 11.85 13.49 3.06
N SER A 94 12.20 14.04 1.90
CA SER A 94 13.59 14.15 1.48
C SER A 94 14.38 15.15 2.33
N GLU A 95 13.71 16.20 2.83
CA GLU A 95 14.30 17.15 3.77
C GLU A 95 14.43 16.56 5.18
N LEU A 96 13.42 15.82 5.63
CA LEU A 96 13.42 15.19 6.96
C LEU A 96 14.33 13.96 7.07
N PHE A 97 14.49 13.20 5.98
CA PHE A 97 15.20 11.91 5.96
C PHE A 97 16.16 11.79 4.76
N PRO A 98 17.09 12.74 4.54
CA PRO A 98 17.88 12.84 3.31
C PRO A 98 18.77 11.61 3.03
N GLU A 99 19.19 10.89 4.08
CA GLU A 99 20.03 9.70 3.95
C GLU A 99 19.23 8.41 3.75
N LYS A 100 17.93 8.43 4.04
CA LYS A 100 17.07 7.24 4.06
C LYS A 100 16.07 7.20 2.93
N LEU A 101 15.68 8.33 2.35
CA LEU A 101 14.76 8.37 1.22
C LEU A 101 15.52 8.56 -0.10
N ARG A 102 15.43 7.58 -1.00
CA ARG A 102 15.97 7.68 -2.37
C ARG A 102 15.04 8.50 -3.28
N PRO A 103 15.53 9.01 -4.42
CA PRO A 103 14.70 9.75 -5.36
C PRO A 103 13.49 8.93 -5.86
N LEU A 104 12.35 9.61 -6.00
CA LEU A 104 11.12 9.04 -6.56
C LEU A 104 11.36 8.45 -7.94
N THR A 105 11.00 7.17 -8.10
CA THR A 105 10.88 6.56 -9.42
C THR A 105 9.41 6.46 -9.84
N ILE A 106 9.12 6.81 -11.09
CA ILE A 106 7.78 6.68 -11.68
C ILE A 106 7.86 5.70 -12.85
N ILE A 107 7.07 4.63 -12.80
CA ILE A 107 6.92 3.67 -13.90
C ILE A 107 5.50 3.78 -14.44
N ALA A 108 5.35 3.94 -15.76
CA ALA A 108 4.05 3.90 -16.40
C ALA A 108 3.68 2.46 -16.76
N SER A 109 2.52 2.00 -16.29
CA SER A 109 1.97 0.68 -16.65
C SER A 109 0.46 0.68 -16.49
N GLU A 110 -0.27 0.32 -17.55
CA GLU A 110 -1.74 0.25 -17.49
C GLU A 110 -2.18 -1.00 -16.71
N VAL A 111 -2.68 -0.80 -15.49
CA VAL A 111 -3.10 -1.89 -14.61
C VAL A 111 -4.56 -1.70 -14.14
N PRO A 112 -5.51 -2.50 -14.64
CA PRO A 112 -5.41 -3.38 -15.81
C PRO A 112 -5.31 -2.59 -17.13
N PRO A 113 -4.85 -3.22 -18.23
CA PRO A 113 -4.88 -2.62 -19.56
C PRO A 113 -6.25 -2.05 -19.92
N LYS A 114 -6.31 -0.88 -20.57
CA LYS A 114 -7.59 -0.19 -20.87
C LYS A 114 -8.57 -1.05 -21.65
N ILE A 115 -8.06 -1.86 -22.59
CA ILE A 115 -8.88 -2.79 -23.40
C ILE A 115 -9.64 -3.83 -22.56
N LEU A 116 -9.13 -4.17 -21.37
CA LEU A 116 -9.77 -5.11 -20.46
C LEU A 116 -10.79 -4.42 -19.55
N LYS A 117 -10.63 -3.11 -19.28
CA LYS A 117 -11.50 -2.37 -18.35
C LYS A 117 -12.96 -2.28 -18.84
N THR A 118 -13.17 -2.24 -20.16
CA THR A 118 -14.51 -2.03 -20.76
C THR A 118 -15.48 -3.18 -20.48
N ASN A 119 -14.98 -4.39 -20.25
CA ASN A 119 -15.79 -5.59 -20.03
C ASN A 119 -15.90 -5.99 -18.56
N ILE A 120 -15.40 -5.16 -17.62
CA ILE A 120 -15.52 -5.41 -16.19
C ILE A 120 -16.78 -4.70 -15.67
N THR A 121 -17.69 -5.46 -15.05
CA THR A 121 -18.95 -4.92 -14.52
C THR A 121 -18.70 -3.98 -13.34
N LYS A 122 -19.54 -2.94 -13.22
CA LYS A 122 -19.50 -2.02 -12.06
C LYS A 122 -19.68 -2.76 -10.73
N ASP A 123 -20.56 -3.76 -10.71
CA ASP A 123 -20.82 -4.61 -9.55
C ASP A 123 -19.56 -5.36 -9.07
N ARG A 124 -18.78 -5.92 -10.00
CA ARG A 124 -17.49 -6.52 -9.66
C ARG A 124 -16.52 -5.50 -9.10
N LEU A 125 -16.42 -4.31 -9.73
CA LEU A 125 -15.50 -3.26 -9.30
C LEU A 125 -15.82 -2.75 -7.90
N SER A 126 -17.10 -2.59 -7.56
CA SER A 126 -17.53 -2.18 -6.22
C SER A 126 -17.37 -3.28 -5.17
N THR A 127 -17.40 -4.56 -5.57
CA THR A 127 -17.37 -5.69 -4.64
C THR A 127 -15.96 -6.23 -4.39
N ILE A 128 -15.15 -6.41 -5.44
CA ILE A 128 -13.81 -7.04 -5.36
C ILE A 128 -12.73 -6.27 -6.13
N GLY A 129 -12.99 -5.00 -6.49
CA GLY A 129 -12.03 -4.14 -7.16
C GLY A 129 -11.66 -4.61 -8.57
N HIS A 130 -10.47 -4.26 -9.05
CA HIS A 130 -9.93 -4.75 -10.32
C HIS A 130 -9.20 -6.10 -10.12
N PRO A 131 -9.32 -7.05 -11.07
CA PRO A 131 -8.65 -8.34 -10.96
C PRO A 131 -7.14 -8.16 -10.92
N MET A 132 -6.48 -8.79 -9.93
CA MET A 132 -5.02 -8.87 -9.79
C MET A 132 -4.29 -7.52 -9.81
N ARG A 133 -4.97 -6.39 -9.55
CA ARG A 133 -4.37 -5.06 -9.64
C ARG A 133 -3.14 -4.97 -8.73
N ASN A 134 -3.31 -5.25 -7.44
CA ASN A 134 -2.22 -5.16 -6.48
C ASN A 134 -1.09 -6.16 -6.78
N ALA A 135 -1.42 -7.39 -7.19
CA ALA A 135 -0.42 -8.39 -7.58
C ALA A 135 0.46 -7.89 -8.74
N VAL A 136 -0.12 -7.27 -9.77
CA VAL A 136 0.66 -6.69 -10.88
C VAL A 136 1.53 -5.52 -10.41
N LEU A 137 1.01 -4.64 -9.55
CA LEU A 137 1.80 -3.54 -8.97
C LEU A 137 2.98 -4.07 -8.15
N GLN A 138 2.75 -5.11 -7.34
CA GLN A 138 3.77 -5.79 -6.54
C GLN A 138 4.81 -6.47 -7.44
N SER A 139 4.40 -7.16 -8.52
CA SER A 139 5.30 -7.77 -9.49
C SER A 139 6.17 -6.76 -10.25
N ILE A 140 5.64 -5.59 -10.60
CA ILE A 140 6.45 -4.49 -11.16
C ILE A 140 7.46 -3.98 -10.12
N SER A 141 7.05 -3.91 -8.87
CA SER A 141 7.91 -3.43 -7.77
C SER A 141 9.05 -4.39 -7.44
N ILE A 142 8.82 -5.72 -7.57
CA ILE A 142 9.87 -6.74 -7.49
C ILE A 142 10.89 -6.56 -8.61
N GLN A 143 10.43 -6.37 -9.86
CA GLN A 143 11.33 -6.10 -10.99
C GLN A 143 12.15 -4.83 -10.78
N PHE A 144 11.52 -3.78 -10.26
CA PHE A 144 12.19 -2.54 -9.89
C PHE A 144 13.24 -2.75 -8.78
N ALA A 145 12.90 -3.52 -7.74
CA ALA A 145 13.83 -3.88 -6.66
C ALA A 145 15.05 -4.64 -7.18
N VAL A 146 14.88 -5.60 -8.10
CA VAL A 146 16.00 -6.32 -8.74
C VAL A 146 16.88 -5.37 -9.54
N ALA A 147 16.29 -4.50 -10.35
CA ALA A 147 17.04 -3.53 -11.15
C ALA A 147 17.86 -2.57 -10.27
N LYS A 148 17.25 -2.03 -9.21
CA LYS A 148 17.92 -1.14 -8.25
C LYS A 148 18.95 -1.84 -7.39
N SER A 149 18.74 -3.11 -7.07
CA SER A 149 19.76 -3.90 -6.37
C SER A 149 21.07 -3.95 -7.17
N HIS A 150 20.96 -4.14 -8.49
CA HIS A 150 22.13 -4.16 -9.37
C HIS A 150 22.75 -2.77 -9.57
N GLU A 151 21.93 -1.75 -9.81
CA GLU A 151 22.39 -0.38 -10.06
C GLU A 151 23.13 0.21 -8.86
N ASP A 152 22.56 0.04 -7.66
CA ASP A 152 23.03 0.71 -6.45
C ASP A 152 23.92 -0.19 -5.57
N GLN A 153 24.19 -1.43 -6.02
CA GLN A 153 24.92 -2.46 -5.25
C GLN A 153 24.34 -2.67 -3.86
N ALA A 154 23.01 -2.69 -3.78
CA ALA A 154 22.23 -2.94 -2.56
C ALA A 154 21.46 -4.25 -2.70
N GLU A 155 21.15 -4.92 -1.59
CA GLU A 155 20.27 -6.09 -1.62
C GLU A 155 18.85 -5.68 -1.23
N ILE A 156 17.96 -5.56 -2.22
CA ILE A 156 16.57 -5.16 -2.01
C ILE A 156 15.66 -6.37 -2.19
N LYS A 157 15.22 -6.95 -1.06
CA LYS A 157 14.34 -8.13 -1.03
C LYS A 157 12.97 -7.87 -0.42
N THR A 158 12.73 -6.66 0.06
CA THR A 158 11.45 -6.26 0.65
C THR A 158 10.74 -5.24 -0.21
N VAL A 159 9.48 -5.52 -0.52
CA VAL A 159 8.54 -4.59 -1.15
C VAL A 159 7.42 -4.31 -0.15
N PHE A 160 7.32 -3.05 0.27
CA PHE A 160 6.21 -2.55 1.04
C PHE A 160 5.11 -1.97 0.16
N THR A 161 3.87 -2.26 0.52
CA THR A 161 2.66 -1.59 0.03
C THR A 161 1.94 -0.92 1.19
N ALA A 162 1.05 0.03 0.89
CA ALA A 162 0.28 0.77 1.89
C ALA A 162 -1.14 0.24 2.11
N ILE A 163 -1.34 -1.08 1.99
CA ILE A 163 -2.64 -1.69 2.30
C ILE A 163 -2.98 -1.40 3.77
N SER A 164 -4.24 -1.09 4.05
CA SER A 164 -4.70 -0.79 5.41
C SER A 164 -5.60 -1.90 5.96
N PRO A 165 -5.66 -2.11 7.29
CA PRO A 165 -6.56 -3.08 7.94
C PRO A 165 -8.04 -2.90 7.55
N ASP A 166 -8.46 -1.67 7.29
CA ASP A 166 -9.82 -1.30 6.92
C ASP A 166 -10.13 -1.53 5.42
N ASP A 167 -9.17 -1.99 4.62
CA ASP A 167 -9.37 -2.26 3.19
C ASP A 167 -10.12 -3.58 2.97
N MET A 168 -11.41 -3.51 2.66
CA MET A 168 -12.29 -4.69 2.56
C MET A 168 -12.15 -5.54 1.28
N LEU A 169 -11.14 -5.28 0.44
CA LEU A 169 -10.94 -6.00 -0.81
C LEU A 169 -10.12 -7.28 -0.56
N PRO A 170 -10.41 -8.41 -1.26
CA PRO A 170 -9.76 -9.70 -0.99
C PRO A 170 -8.25 -9.73 -1.29
N HIS A 171 -7.75 -8.73 -2.02
CA HIS A 171 -6.32 -8.58 -2.32
C HIS A 171 -5.62 -7.58 -1.37
N CYS A 172 -6.30 -7.21 -0.29
CA CYS A 172 -5.85 -6.28 0.74
C CYS A 172 -5.68 -7.00 2.09
N SER A 173 -5.19 -8.25 2.08
CA SER A 173 -4.99 -9.06 3.27
C SER A 173 -3.54 -9.59 3.36
N LEU A 174 -3.15 -10.06 4.55
CA LEU A 174 -1.89 -10.78 4.72
C LEU A 174 -1.85 -12.07 3.90
N VAL A 175 -2.97 -12.80 3.72
CA VAL A 175 -2.99 -14.00 2.89
C VAL A 175 -2.61 -13.67 1.45
N ALA A 176 -3.18 -12.62 0.87
CA ALA A 176 -2.83 -12.18 -0.48
C ALA A 176 -1.34 -11.76 -0.58
N LEU A 177 -0.83 -11.06 0.43
CA LEU A 177 0.57 -10.63 0.49
C LEU A 177 1.55 -11.80 0.68
N ARG A 178 1.22 -12.78 1.51
CA ARG A 178 1.98 -14.02 1.68
C ARG A 178 1.96 -14.87 0.42
N ALA A 179 0.83 -14.94 -0.28
CA ALA A 179 0.75 -15.60 -1.59
C ALA A 179 1.67 -14.92 -2.63
N GLN A 180 1.68 -13.58 -2.68
CA GLN A 180 2.60 -12.84 -3.54
C GLN A 180 4.06 -13.04 -3.12
N THR A 181 4.34 -13.10 -1.82
CA THR A 181 5.68 -13.42 -1.28
C THR A 181 6.16 -14.79 -1.77
N LEU A 182 5.32 -15.82 -1.68
CA LEU A 182 5.67 -17.16 -2.17
C LEU A 182 5.94 -17.17 -3.68
N LEU A 183 5.11 -16.48 -4.48
CA LEU A 183 5.34 -16.36 -5.91
C LEU A 183 6.69 -15.68 -6.19
N ALA A 184 7.00 -14.59 -5.49
CA ALA A 184 8.29 -13.92 -5.63
C ALA A 184 9.46 -14.82 -5.25
N CYS A 185 9.34 -15.59 -4.17
CA CYS A 185 10.36 -16.55 -3.76
C CYS A 185 10.60 -17.63 -4.81
N ILE A 186 9.53 -18.17 -5.39
CA ILE A 186 9.58 -19.25 -6.38
C ILE A 186 10.17 -18.73 -7.70
N ASP A 187 9.62 -17.65 -8.25
CA ASP A 187 10.01 -17.15 -9.57
C ASP A 187 11.43 -16.58 -9.60
N ASN A 188 11.91 -16.03 -8.47
CA ASN A 188 13.29 -15.55 -8.34
C ASN A 188 14.26 -16.61 -7.80
N GLY A 189 13.76 -17.78 -7.38
CA GLY A 189 14.59 -18.83 -6.75
C GLY A 189 15.25 -18.40 -5.44
N ASP A 190 14.68 -17.43 -4.73
CA ASP A 190 15.27 -16.80 -3.55
C ASP A 190 14.23 -16.59 -2.46
N TRP A 191 14.38 -17.29 -1.34
CA TRP A 191 13.41 -17.27 -0.24
C TRP A 191 13.52 -16.04 0.67
N ALA A 192 14.47 -15.13 0.43
CA ALA A 192 14.58 -13.87 1.15
C ALA A 192 13.52 -12.83 0.73
N TRP A 193 12.85 -13.02 -0.41
CA TRP A 193 11.81 -12.08 -0.87
C TRP A 193 10.68 -11.92 0.14
N GLN A 194 10.20 -10.69 0.30
CA GLN A 194 9.10 -10.35 1.18
C GLN A 194 8.25 -9.25 0.57
N ILE A 195 6.97 -9.54 0.39
CA ILE A 195 5.97 -8.58 -0.09
C ILE A 195 4.92 -8.47 0.98
N THR A 196 4.82 -7.29 1.58
CA THR A 196 3.89 -7.06 2.67
C THR A 196 3.45 -5.60 2.78
N SER A 197 2.54 -5.31 3.70
CA SER A 197 2.24 -3.97 4.14
C SER A 197 2.64 -3.80 5.60
N PRO A 198 3.43 -2.77 5.94
CA PRO A 198 3.83 -2.58 7.33
C PRO A 198 2.63 -2.28 8.25
N ASN A 199 1.51 -1.79 7.71
CA ASN A 199 0.28 -1.56 8.48
C ASN A 199 -0.44 -2.86 8.88
N LEU A 200 -0.10 -3.99 8.26
CA LEU A 200 -0.74 -5.28 8.52
C LEU A 200 0.14 -6.24 9.31
N GLU A 201 1.43 -5.95 9.49
CA GLU A 201 2.36 -6.86 10.19
C GLU A 201 2.32 -6.60 11.70
N PRO A 202 1.81 -7.56 12.51
CA PRO A 202 1.71 -7.39 13.95
C PRO A 202 3.08 -7.17 14.63
N GLU A 203 4.16 -7.72 14.06
CA GLU A 203 5.53 -7.58 14.56
C GLU A 203 6.07 -6.15 14.46
N LEU A 204 5.51 -5.29 13.59
CA LEU A 204 5.91 -3.90 13.50
C LEU A 204 5.16 -3.04 14.50
N TRP A 205 3.83 -2.98 14.37
CA TRP A 205 3.02 -1.99 15.06
C TRP A 205 1.80 -2.58 15.78
N GLY A 206 1.69 -3.91 15.82
CA GLY A 206 0.51 -4.61 16.31
C GLY A 206 -0.71 -4.39 15.43
N ASP A 207 -1.89 -4.71 15.97
CA ASP A 207 -3.17 -4.46 15.32
C ASP A 207 -3.51 -2.97 15.42
N ILE A 208 -3.20 -2.21 14.37
CA ILE A 208 -3.54 -0.79 14.27
C ILE A 208 -4.82 -0.59 13.46
N SER A 209 -5.57 0.47 13.74
CA SER A 209 -6.65 0.93 12.85
C SER A 209 -6.20 2.11 12.00
N LYS A 210 -6.96 2.47 10.96
CA LYS A 210 -6.75 3.74 10.22
C LYS A 210 -6.87 4.96 11.14
N SER A 211 -7.71 4.90 12.18
CA SER A 211 -7.79 5.96 13.19
C SER A 211 -6.49 6.11 13.98
N ASP A 212 -5.78 5.00 14.25
CA ASP A 212 -4.49 5.03 14.95
C ASP A 212 -3.37 5.57 14.08
N SER A 213 -3.40 5.27 12.78
CA SER A 213 -2.53 5.92 11.78
C SER A 213 -2.73 7.45 11.76
N ILE A 214 -3.96 7.94 11.81
CA ILE A 214 -4.26 9.39 11.87
C ILE A 214 -3.76 10.01 13.18
N LYS A 215 -3.93 9.33 14.32
CA LYS A 215 -3.39 9.79 15.61
C LYS A 215 -1.86 9.86 15.56
N TYR A 216 -1.20 8.84 14.99
CA TYR A 216 0.24 8.83 14.78
C TYR A 216 0.68 10.04 13.94
N ALA A 217 0.02 10.28 12.80
CA ALA A 217 0.32 11.43 11.96
C ALA A 217 0.17 12.77 12.70
N THR A 218 -0.88 12.89 13.51
CA THR A 218 -1.13 14.08 14.34
C THR A 218 -0.04 14.28 15.39
N GLN A 219 0.34 13.22 16.11
CA GLN A 219 1.41 13.23 17.11
C GLN A 219 2.76 13.63 16.50
N HIS A 220 3.03 13.17 15.28
CA HIS A 220 4.26 13.46 14.54
C HIS A 220 4.15 14.72 13.65
N LYS A 221 3.05 15.47 13.75
CA LYS A 221 2.81 16.72 13.01
C LYS A 221 2.98 16.56 11.49
N ILE A 222 2.58 15.42 10.96
CA ILE A 222 2.56 15.18 9.52
C ILE A 222 1.37 15.96 8.94
N PRO A 223 1.59 16.89 7.99
CA PRO A 223 0.48 17.53 7.28
C PRO A 223 -0.28 16.47 6.47
N LEU A 224 -1.61 16.48 6.50
CA LEU A 224 -2.45 15.50 5.81
C LEU A 224 -3.39 16.13 4.76
N ASP A 225 -3.35 17.45 4.62
CA ASP A 225 -4.17 18.25 3.70
C ASP A 225 -3.90 17.91 2.23
N MET A 226 -2.64 17.62 1.90
CA MET A 226 -2.25 17.26 0.53
C MET A 226 -2.48 15.78 0.20
N THR A 227 -2.92 14.94 1.14
CA THR A 227 -3.19 13.52 0.83
C THR A 227 -4.45 13.38 -0.03
N TYR A 228 -4.45 12.43 -0.97
CA TYR A 228 -5.59 12.24 -1.88
C TYR A 228 -6.13 10.80 -1.85
N THR A 229 -7.29 10.61 -1.24
CA THR A 229 -7.95 9.29 -1.08
C THR A 229 -9.06 9.05 -2.11
N CYS A 230 -9.62 10.10 -2.72
CA CYS A 230 -10.80 9.96 -3.58
C CYS A 230 -10.49 9.21 -4.88
N THR A 231 -11.36 8.27 -5.25
CA THR A 231 -11.25 7.48 -6.50
C THR A 231 -12.15 7.97 -7.63
N GLN A 232 -13.01 8.96 -7.35
CA GLN A 232 -14.01 9.48 -8.30
C GLN A 232 -13.72 10.93 -8.71
N GLY A 233 -13.34 11.77 -7.76
CA GLY A 233 -12.93 13.14 -7.98
C GLY A 233 -11.58 13.19 -8.71
N PRO A 234 -11.43 13.98 -9.78
CA PRO A 234 -10.14 14.15 -10.44
C PRO A 234 -9.22 15.10 -9.67
N THR A 235 -9.79 16.13 -9.04
CA THR A 235 -9.09 17.23 -8.36
C THR A 235 -9.59 17.46 -6.94
N THR A 236 -10.91 17.55 -6.75
CA THR A 236 -11.54 17.72 -5.43
C THR A 236 -12.12 16.38 -4.97
N ALA A 237 -11.90 16.01 -3.70
CA ALA A 237 -12.47 14.78 -3.16
C ALA A 237 -14.01 14.85 -3.19
N CYS A 238 -14.68 13.80 -3.66
CA CYS A 238 -16.12 13.89 -3.91
C CYS A 238 -16.98 13.84 -2.64
N GLY A 239 -16.47 13.30 -1.53
CA GLY A 239 -17.19 13.21 -0.25
C GLY A 239 -18.19 12.06 -0.16
N ILE A 240 -18.55 11.42 -1.28
CA ILE A 240 -19.64 10.42 -1.35
C ILE A 240 -19.22 9.02 -1.80
N CYS A 241 -17.95 8.84 -2.22
CA CYS A 241 -17.46 7.52 -2.61
C CYS A 241 -17.02 6.70 -1.38
N PRO A 242 -16.99 5.36 -1.45
CA PRO A 242 -16.63 4.52 -0.32
C PRO A 242 -15.30 4.92 0.36
N GLU A 243 -14.28 5.23 -0.44
CA GLU A 243 -12.97 5.68 0.07
C GLU A 243 -13.04 7.05 0.79
N CYS A 244 -13.91 7.96 0.35
CA CYS A 244 -14.13 9.22 1.05
C CYS A 244 -14.85 9.00 2.38
N HIS A 245 -15.88 8.14 2.41
CA HIS A 245 -16.57 7.81 3.66
C HIS A 245 -15.64 7.16 4.68
N LEU A 246 -14.85 6.16 4.27
CA LEU A 246 -13.87 5.50 5.15
C LEU A 246 -12.86 6.50 5.72
N ARG A 247 -12.41 7.46 4.91
CA ARG A 247 -11.54 8.54 5.39
C ARG A 247 -12.24 9.41 6.44
N ILE A 248 -13.42 9.93 6.12
CA ILE A 248 -14.19 10.82 7.03
C ILE A 248 -14.45 10.11 8.36
N GLU A 249 -14.90 8.86 8.32
CA GLU A 249 -15.14 8.03 9.49
C GLU A 249 -13.86 7.83 10.31
N ALA A 250 -12.72 7.56 9.67
CA ALA A 250 -11.46 7.38 10.35
C ALA A 250 -10.96 8.65 11.06
N PHE A 251 -11.11 9.83 10.45
CA PHE A 251 -10.80 11.11 11.10
C PHE A 251 -11.72 11.39 12.28
N GLN A 252 -13.02 11.12 12.12
CA GLN A 252 -14.00 11.24 13.20
C GLN A 252 -13.66 10.31 14.38
N GLN A 253 -13.32 9.04 14.11
CA GLN A 253 -12.89 8.07 15.12
C GLN A 253 -11.56 8.46 15.79
N ALA A 254 -10.65 9.10 15.05
CA ALA A 254 -9.40 9.62 15.58
C ALA A 254 -9.60 10.85 16.49
N GLY A 255 -10.76 11.52 16.43
CA GLY A 255 -11.00 12.78 17.13
C GLY A 255 -10.19 13.94 16.54
N VAL A 256 -9.79 13.83 15.26
CA VAL A 256 -8.97 14.81 14.55
C VAL A 256 -9.79 15.41 13.40
N PRO A 257 -9.81 16.74 13.21
CA PRO A 257 -10.47 17.34 12.05
C PRO A 257 -9.85 16.85 10.73
N ASP A 258 -10.67 16.38 9.79
CA ASP A 258 -10.19 16.05 8.45
C ASP A 258 -9.87 17.34 7.68
N PRO A 259 -8.61 17.54 7.23
CA PRO A 259 -8.24 18.73 6.48
C PRO A 259 -8.69 18.69 5.00
N THR A 260 -9.25 17.58 4.52
CA THR A 260 -9.66 17.46 3.11
C THR A 260 -10.89 18.30 2.79
N GLU A 261 -10.80 19.10 1.72
CA GLU A 261 -11.94 19.77 1.13
C GLU A 261 -12.75 18.80 0.26
N TYR A 262 -14.05 18.70 0.54
CA TYR A 262 -14.98 17.83 -0.17
C TYR A 262 -15.95 18.63 -1.05
N GLY A 263 -16.16 18.15 -2.28
CA GLY A 263 -17.10 18.78 -3.23
C GLY A 263 -18.58 18.59 -2.85
N HIS A 264 -18.88 17.57 -2.04
CA HIS A 264 -20.18 17.41 -1.40
C HIS A 264 -19.96 17.33 0.11
N THR A 265 -20.42 18.36 0.81
CA THR A 265 -20.63 18.31 2.26
C THR A 265 -22.02 17.71 2.48
N SER A 266 -22.09 16.60 3.22
CA SER A 266 -23.38 16.10 3.72
C SER A 266 -23.95 17.06 4.76
#